data_AF-A0A7R9ZS64-F1
#
_entry.id   AF-A0A7R9ZS64-F1
#
_cell.length_a   1.000
_cell.length_b   1.000
_cell.length_c   1.000
_cell.angle_alpha   90.00
_cell.angle_beta   90.00
_cell.angle_gamma   90.00
#
_symmetry.space_group_name_H-M   'P 1'
#
loop_
_entity.id
_entity.type
_entity.pdbx_description
1 polymer ?
#
loop_
_entity_poly.entity_id
_entity_poly.type
_entity_poly.pdbx_seq_one_letter_code
_entity_poly.pdbx_strand_id
1 'polypeptide(L)'
;ANSSTFLPFILTCFVMPFEPHSGLLGVPPGNGLIPQAPLHVRALCKREHKMIDGVSREIFSDCQEQRWSSLFQALLMFVALCSLVMVSWIPVGSLFGIFLYLGIVALDGNEIMERLLYTTQVPEARPTTPIMQNVPWRTTQLYTFIQAACGTTIFAIGHFSEVGYIFPAMVAALVPIRSYLVHALFSQEDLKFLDPQDEAMKAPGNDTENDKKDEDHVAEDDEAVMHA
;
A
#
# COMPACT_ATOMS: atom_id res chain seq x y z
N ALA A 1 14.93 -11.00 -4.62
CA ALA A 1 14.86 -9.53 -4.72
C ALA A 1 15.60 -9.07 -5.99
N ASN A 2 15.14 -8.03 -6.68
CA ASN A 2 15.84 -7.31 -7.77
C ASN A 2 15.86 -7.86 -9.21
N SER A 3 14.72 -8.15 -9.82
CA SER A 3 14.63 -8.16 -11.30
C SER A 3 13.39 -7.40 -11.80
N SER A 4 12.20 -7.70 -11.26
CA SER A 4 10.95 -7.05 -11.70
C SER A 4 10.80 -5.57 -11.36
N THR A 5 11.49 -5.05 -10.33
CA THR A 5 11.51 -3.59 -10.02
C THR A 5 12.64 -2.87 -10.76
N PHE A 6 13.73 -3.59 -11.06
CA PHE A 6 14.88 -3.03 -11.76
C PHE A 6 14.59 -2.82 -13.24
N LEU A 7 13.88 -3.74 -13.90
CA LEU A 7 13.54 -3.60 -15.31
C LEU A 7 12.67 -2.36 -15.62
N PRO A 8 11.57 -2.07 -14.91
CA PRO A 8 10.79 -0.85 -15.13
C PRO A 8 11.55 0.40 -14.68
N PHE A 9 12.33 0.34 -13.60
CA PHE A 9 13.17 1.48 -13.21
C PHE A 9 14.23 1.79 -14.27
N ILE A 10 14.92 0.76 -14.80
CA ILE A 10 15.87 0.89 -15.91
C ILE A 10 15.14 1.33 -17.17
N LEU A 11 13.96 0.80 -17.49
CA LEU A 11 13.18 1.23 -18.66
C LEU A 11 12.75 2.70 -18.53
N THR A 12 12.26 3.14 -17.38
CA THR A 12 11.94 4.54 -17.10
C THR A 12 13.19 5.41 -17.15
N CYS A 13 14.30 4.99 -16.54
CA CYS A 13 15.59 5.68 -16.57
C CYS A 13 16.34 5.56 -17.91
N PHE A 14 15.91 4.70 -18.85
CA PHE A 14 16.46 4.57 -20.21
C PHE A 14 15.57 5.28 -21.24
N VAL A 15 14.27 5.38 -20.96
CA VAL A 15 13.31 6.22 -21.69
C VAL A 15 13.47 7.70 -21.30
N MET A 16 13.80 8.03 -20.05
CA MET A 16 14.11 9.40 -19.58
C MET A 16 15.31 10.08 -20.29
N PRO A 17 16.41 9.40 -20.65
CA PRO A 17 17.44 9.99 -21.52
C PRO A 17 17.06 9.96 -23.01
N PHE A 18 15.99 9.25 -23.41
CA PHE A 18 15.35 9.30 -24.75
C PHE A 18 14.23 10.37 -24.85
N GLU A 19 14.01 11.08 -23.76
CA GLU A 19 13.11 12.21 -23.55
C GLU A 19 13.46 13.54 -24.26
N PRO A 20 14.54 13.71 -25.06
CA PRO A 20 14.57 14.79 -26.05
C PRO A 20 13.36 14.76 -26.99
N HIS A 21 12.69 13.62 -27.20
CA HIS A 21 11.50 13.56 -28.06
C HIS A 21 10.28 14.23 -27.43
N SER A 22 9.91 13.95 -26.19
CA SER A 22 8.78 14.62 -25.51
C SER A 22 9.08 16.09 -25.23
N GLY A 23 10.32 16.43 -24.89
CA GLY A 23 10.77 17.83 -24.81
C GLY A 23 10.72 18.57 -26.15
N LEU A 24 11.07 17.90 -27.26
CA LEU A 24 11.00 18.44 -28.63
C LEU A 24 9.56 18.49 -29.17
N LEU A 25 8.71 17.53 -28.78
CA LEU A 25 7.28 17.46 -29.10
C LEU A 25 6.43 18.35 -28.18
N GLY A 26 7.01 18.92 -27.12
CA GLY A 26 6.30 19.75 -26.13
C GLY A 26 5.33 18.98 -25.22
N VAL A 27 5.47 17.67 -25.11
CA VAL A 27 4.61 16.79 -24.29
C VAL A 27 5.22 16.64 -22.90
N PRO A 28 4.43 16.76 -21.81
CA PRO A 28 4.96 16.59 -20.46
C PRO A 28 5.49 15.16 -20.23
N PRO A 29 6.51 15.00 -19.37
CA PRO A 29 7.07 13.70 -19.03
C PRO A 29 6.04 12.82 -18.30
N GLY A 30 6.05 11.52 -18.58
CA GLY A 30 5.17 10.55 -17.92
C GLY A 30 5.73 10.15 -16.55
N ASN A 31 4.89 10.20 -15.51
CA ASN A 31 5.26 9.79 -14.15
C ASN A 31 4.44 8.57 -13.70
N GLY A 32 5.02 7.76 -12.80
CA GLY A 32 4.27 6.70 -12.12
C GLY A 32 3.14 7.27 -11.26
N LEU A 33 1.93 6.75 -11.43
CA LEU A 33 0.74 7.26 -10.75
C LEU A 33 0.46 6.44 -9.49
N ILE A 34 0.72 7.05 -8.32
CA ILE A 34 0.64 6.42 -7.00
C ILE A 34 -0.75 5.81 -6.70
N PRO A 35 -1.89 6.50 -6.88
CA PRO A 35 -3.19 5.90 -6.62
C PRO A 35 -3.70 5.02 -7.77
N GLN A 36 -3.26 5.26 -9.01
CA GLN A 36 -3.74 4.52 -10.18
C GLN A 36 -3.17 3.10 -10.23
N ALA A 37 -1.88 2.93 -9.91
CA ALA A 37 -1.21 1.64 -9.95
C ALA A 37 -1.89 0.57 -9.06
N PRO A 38 -2.12 0.80 -7.75
CA PRO A 38 -2.78 -0.18 -6.90
C PRO A 38 -4.25 -0.36 -7.27
N LEU A 39 -4.95 0.69 -7.73
CA LEU A 39 -6.34 0.57 -8.15
C LEU A 39 -6.49 -0.32 -9.39
N HIS A 40 -5.58 -0.17 -10.35
CA HIS A 40 -5.55 -1.01 -11.54
C HIS A 40 -5.32 -2.48 -11.20
N VAL A 41 -4.35 -2.73 -10.31
CA VAL A 41 -4.07 -4.09 -9.82
C VAL A 41 -5.26 -4.65 -9.05
N ARG A 42 -5.86 -3.88 -8.14
CA ARG A 42 -7.06 -4.27 -7.37
C ARG A 42 -8.28 -4.59 -8.26
N ALA A 43 -8.36 -4.04 -9.46
CA ALA A 43 -9.42 -4.35 -10.43
C ALA A 43 -9.18 -5.67 -11.18
N LEU A 44 -7.94 -6.15 -11.22
CA LEU A 44 -7.53 -7.40 -11.87
C LEU A 44 -7.43 -8.58 -10.88
N CYS A 45 -7.55 -8.31 -9.58
CA CYS A 45 -7.47 -9.31 -8.52
C CYS A 45 -8.86 -9.80 -8.09
N LYS A 46 -8.97 -11.10 -7.80
CA LYS A 46 -10.12 -11.69 -7.11
C LYS A 46 -10.04 -11.35 -5.62
N ARG A 47 -11.17 -10.88 -5.07
CA ARG A 47 -11.30 -10.52 -3.66
C ARG A 47 -12.07 -11.61 -2.93
N GLU A 48 -11.49 -12.10 -1.85
CA GLU A 48 -12.14 -13.01 -0.92
C GLU A 48 -12.18 -12.36 0.46
N HIS A 49 -13.38 -12.28 1.04
CA HIS A 49 -13.54 -11.84 2.42
C HIS A 49 -13.33 -13.05 3.33
N LYS A 50 -12.24 -13.05 4.10
CA LYS A 50 -12.03 -14.04 5.16
C LYS A 50 -12.10 -13.35 6.51
N MET A 51 -12.71 -14.04 7.47
CA MET A 51 -12.70 -13.62 8.86
C MET A 51 -11.38 -14.11 9.47
N ILE A 52 -10.47 -13.19 9.73
CA ILE A 52 -9.21 -13.45 10.44
C ILE A 52 -9.27 -12.67 11.75
N ASP A 53 -9.08 -13.35 12.88
CA ASP A 53 -9.04 -12.74 14.22
C ASP A 53 -10.26 -11.88 14.58
N GLY A 54 -11.45 -12.30 14.13
CA GLY A 54 -12.71 -11.58 14.37
C GLY A 54 -12.92 -10.33 13.50
N VAL A 55 -12.02 -10.06 12.55
CA VAL A 55 -12.11 -8.95 11.58
C VAL A 55 -12.28 -9.51 10.18
N SER A 56 -13.24 -8.99 9.42
CA SER A 56 -13.33 -9.29 7.99
C SER A 56 -12.19 -8.58 7.28
N ARG A 57 -11.22 -9.35 6.76
CA ARG A 57 -10.14 -8.83 5.92
C ARG A 57 -10.37 -9.24 4.47
N GLU A 58 -10.19 -8.28 3.57
CA GLU A 58 -10.13 -8.57 2.14
C GLU A 58 -8.77 -9.19 1.82
N ILE A 59 -8.77 -10.43 1.36
CA ILE A 59 -7.59 -11.13 0.89
C ILE A 59 -7.67 -11.21 -0.64
N PHE A 60 -6.57 -10.87 -1.30
CA PHE A 60 -6.43 -11.03 -2.74
C PHE A 60 -5.91 -12.45 -3.02
N SER A 61 -6.75 -13.31 -3.62
CA SER A 61 -6.39 -14.71 -3.84
C SER A 61 -5.63 -14.95 -5.14
N ASP A 62 -6.00 -14.24 -6.21
CA ASP A 62 -5.37 -14.37 -7.52
C ASP A 62 -5.42 -13.03 -8.26
N CYS A 63 -4.30 -12.62 -8.85
CA CYS A 63 -4.16 -11.37 -9.60
C CYS A 63 -3.63 -11.67 -10.99
N GLN A 64 -4.37 -11.24 -12.01
CA GLN A 64 -4.00 -11.50 -13.40
C GLN A 64 -3.15 -10.35 -13.94
N GLU A 65 -1.90 -10.63 -14.29
CA GLU A 65 -1.01 -9.65 -14.92
C GLU A 65 -1.32 -9.52 -16.41
N GLN A 66 -2.04 -8.46 -16.80
CA GLN A 66 -2.45 -8.24 -18.18
C GLN A 66 -1.76 -7.00 -18.76
N ARG A 67 -1.07 -7.17 -19.89
CA ARG A 67 -0.48 -6.04 -20.66
C ARG A 67 -1.49 -5.37 -21.60
N TRP A 68 -2.60 -6.05 -21.89
CA TRP A 68 -3.63 -5.54 -22.79
C TRP A 68 -4.39 -4.37 -22.17
N SER A 69 -4.62 -4.39 -20.86
CA SER A 69 -5.36 -3.33 -20.16
C SER A 69 -4.65 -1.97 -20.28
N SER A 70 -3.32 -1.93 -20.14
CA SER A 70 -2.53 -0.71 -20.32
C SER A 70 -2.44 -0.27 -21.79
N LEU A 71 -2.38 -1.23 -22.74
CA LEU A 71 -2.42 -0.93 -24.17
C LEU A 71 -3.77 -0.33 -24.59
N PHE A 72 -4.89 -0.90 -24.12
CA PHE A 72 -6.22 -0.36 -24.37
C PHE A 72 -6.41 1.01 -23.74
N GLN A 73 -5.90 1.24 -22.52
CA GLN A 73 -5.91 2.56 -21.91
C GLN A 73 -5.16 3.58 -22.76
N ALA A 74 -3.95 3.24 -23.26
CA ALA A 74 -3.18 4.13 -24.12
C ALA A 74 -3.89 4.43 -25.46
N LEU A 75 -4.51 3.41 -26.07
CA LEU A 75 -5.28 3.55 -27.30
C LEU A 75 -6.50 4.47 -27.10
N LEU A 76 -7.25 4.27 -26.01
CA LEU A 76 -8.41 5.11 -25.67
C LEU A 76 -7.99 6.55 -25.39
N MET A 77 -6.83 6.78 -24.76
CA MET A 77 -6.28 8.12 -24.59
C MET A 77 -5.97 8.80 -25.93
N PHE A 78 -5.42 8.07 -26.91
CA PHE A 78 -5.17 8.61 -28.25
C PHE A 78 -6.48 8.97 -28.97
N VAL A 79 -7.50 8.11 -28.88
CA VAL A 79 -8.84 8.39 -29.43
C VAL A 79 -9.49 9.60 -28.75
N ALA A 80 -9.33 9.73 -27.43
CA ALA A 80 -9.84 10.88 -26.68
C ALA A 80 -9.16 12.20 -27.13
N LEU A 81 -7.86 12.17 -27.42
CA LEU A 81 -7.14 13.33 -27.98
C LEU A 81 -7.65 13.73 -29.38
N CYS A 82 -8.03 12.76 -30.21
CA CYS A 82 -8.66 13.05 -31.50
C CYS A 82 -10.08 13.62 -31.36
N SER A 83 -10.74 13.44 -30.20
CA SER A 83 -12.14 13.81 -29.96
C SER A 83 -12.32 14.69 -28.70
N LEU A 84 -11.55 15.79 -28.62
CA LEU A 84 -11.63 16.73 -27.49
C LEU A 84 -13.02 17.35 -27.31
N VAL A 85 -13.80 17.49 -28.39
CA VAL A 85 -15.18 18.00 -28.35
C VAL A 85 -16.07 17.12 -27.48
N MET A 86 -15.94 15.80 -27.60
CA MET A 86 -16.70 14.85 -26.78
C MET A 86 -16.25 14.85 -25.32
N VAL A 87 -14.95 14.99 -25.07
CA VAL A 87 -14.41 15.10 -23.70
C VAL A 87 -14.93 16.35 -23.00
N SER A 88 -15.13 17.45 -23.73
CA SER A 88 -15.66 18.70 -23.17
C SER A 88 -17.11 18.59 -22.69
N TRP A 89 -17.86 17.55 -23.07
CA TRP A 89 -19.24 17.35 -22.61
C TRP A 89 -19.29 16.75 -21.20
N ILE A 90 -18.17 16.24 -20.68
CA ILE A 90 -18.10 15.66 -19.35
C ILE A 90 -18.19 16.78 -18.31
N PRO A 91 -19.22 16.78 -17.44
CA PRO A 91 -19.34 17.81 -16.41
C PRO A 91 -18.17 17.73 -15.43
N VAL A 92 -17.51 18.87 -15.17
CA VAL A 92 -16.39 18.95 -14.23
C VAL A 92 -16.77 18.45 -12.83
N GLY A 93 -18.04 18.62 -12.42
CA GLY A 93 -18.56 18.08 -11.16
C GLY A 93 -18.42 16.56 -11.03
N SER A 94 -18.54 15.80 -12.12
CA SER A 94 -18.34 14.35 -12.11
C SER A 94 -16.88 13.98 -11.83
N LEU A 95 -15.93 14.75 -12.37
CA LEU A 95 -14.50 14.54 -12.15
C LEU A 95 -14.12 14.75 -10.67
N PHE A 96 -14.71 15.73 -10.00
CA PHE A 96 -14.54 15.90 -8.55
C PHE A 96 -15.08 14.71 -7.75
N GLY A 97 -16.22 14.14 -8.16
CA GLY A 97 -16.78 12.94 -7.54
C GLY A 97 -15.84 11.73 -7.66
N ILE A 98 -15.29 11.51 -8.86
CA ILE A 98 -14.29 10.45 -9.09
C ILE A 98 -13.03 10.72 -8.27
N PHE A 99 -12.54 11.96 -8.24
CA PHE A 99 -11.36 12.33 -7.45
C PHE A 99 -11.57 12.09 -5.94
N LEU A 100 -12.74 12.44 -5.40
CA LEU A 100 -13.09 12.18 -4.01
C LEU A 100 -13.18 10.69 -3.71
N TYR A 101 -13.80 9.90 -4.60
CA TYR A 101 -13.84 8.45 -4.49
C TYR A 101 -12.43 7.85 -4.49
N LEU A 102 -11.55 8.28 -5.40
CA LEU A 102 -10.15 7.86 -5.42
C LEU A 102 -9.42 8.24 -4.14
N GLY A 103 -9.71 9.42 -3.57
CA GLY A 103 -9.19 9.85 -2.28
C GLY A 103 -9.60 8.91 -1.15
N ILE A 104 -10.88 8.52 -1.06
CA ILE A 104 -11.37 7.59 -0.03
C ILE A 104 -10.75 6.20 -0.21
N VAL A 105 -10.72 5.67 -1.43
CA VAL A 105 -10.14 4.35 -1.72
C VAL A 105 -8.62 4.32 -1.50
N ALA A 106 -7.93 5.46 -1.61
CA ALA A 106 -6.51 5.56 -1.28
C ALA A 106 -6.23 5.50 0.24
N LEU A 107 -7.23 5.84 1.07
CA LEU A 107 -7.14 5.67 2.52
C LEU A 107 -7.41 4.22 2.96
N ASP A 108 -8.12 3.46 2.12
CA ASP A 108 -8.48 2.06 2.38
C ASP A 108 -7.27 1.11 2.24
N GLY A 109 -7.03 0.33 3.29
CA GLY A 109 -5.84 -0.51 3.45
C GLY A 109 -4.58 0.24 3.89
N ASN A 110 -4.69 1.48 4.38
CA ASN A 110 -3.57 2.19 5.00
C ASN A 110 -3.53 1.94 6.52
N GLU A 111 -2.51 1.21 6.97
CA GLU A 111 -2.24 0.87 8.37
C GLU A 111 -2.27 2.08 9.33
N ILE A 112 -1.78 3.25 8.88
CA ILE A 112 -1.80 4.47 9.71
C ILE A 112 -3.24 4.96 9.89
N MET A 113 -4.03 4.93 8.82
CA MET A 113 -5.42 5.39 8.87
C MET A 113 -6.29 4.45 9.69
N GLU A 114 -6.05 3.14 9.59
CA GLU A 114 -6.72 2.13 10.41
C GLU A 114 -6.44 2.34 11.91
N ARG A 115 -5.16 2.57 12.28
CA ARG A 115 -4.79 2.90 13.67
C ARG A 115 -5.36 4.24 14.15
N LEU A 116 -5.44 5.24 13.27
CA LEU A 116 -6.07 6.51 13.57
C LEU A 116 -7.57 6.32 13.82
N LEU A 117 -8.24 5.48 13.03
CA LEU A 117 -9.66 5.15 13.22
C LEU A 117 -9.90 4.47 14.58
N TYR A 118 -9.05 3.51 14.97
CA TYR A 118 -9.13 2.86 16.28
C TYR A 118 -9.01 3.82 17.46
N THR A 119 -8.30 4.95 17.27
CA THR A 119 -8.18 6.00 18.28
C THR A 119 -9.50 6.72 18.53
N THR A 120 -10.33 6.85 17.50
CA THR A 120 -11.66 7.48 17.60
C THR A 120 -12.76 6.52 18.09
N GLN A 121 -12.48 5.22 18.07
CA GLN A 121 -13.44 4.18 18.41
C GLN A 121 -13.48 3.88 19.93
N VAL A 122 -14.69 3.67 20.43
CA VAL A 122 -14.96 3.30 21.83
C VAL A 122 -14.27 1.96 22.15
N PRO A 123 -13.66 1.78 23.33
CA PRO A 123 -12.88 0.57 23.64
C PRO A 123 -13.60 -0.76 23.39
N GLU A 124 -14.91 -0.81 23.62
CA GLU A 124 -15.74 -2.02 23.47
C GLU A 124 -15.99 -2.42 22.02
N ALA A 125 -15.95 -1.47 21.08
CA ALA A 125 -16.21 -1.74 19.68
C ALA A 125 -14.95 -2.13 18.90
N ARG A 126 -13.77 -2.02 19.52
CA ARG A 126 -12.50 -2.17 18.79
C ARG A 126 -12.28 -3.63 18.34
N PRO A 127 -11.85 -3.85 17.08
CA PRO A 127 -11.60 -5.18 16.58
C PRO A 127 -10.41 -5.84 17.28
N THR A 128 -10.48 -7.14 17.56
CA THR A 128 -9.45 -7.87 18.32
C THR A 128 -8.22 -8.24 17.46
N THR A 129 -7.59 -7.25 16.82
CA THR A 129 -6.38 -7.46 16.01
C THR A 129 -5.19 -7.88 16.88
N PRO A 130 -4.20 -8.62 16.32
CA PRO A 130 -3.01 -9.06 17.06
C PRO A 130 -2.21 -7.90 17.66
N ILE A 131 -2.29 -6.71 17.06
CA ILE A 131 -1.67 -5.47 17.57
C ILE A 131 -2.26 -5.09 18.93
N MET A 132 -3.56 -5.24 19.11
CA MET A 132 -4.26 -4.79 20.32
C MET A 132 -4.24 -5.81 21.45
N GLN A 133 -3.98 -7.09 21.13
CA GLN A 133 -3.78 -8.13 22.12
C GLN A 133 -2.36 -8.12 22.71
N ASN A 134 -1.35 -7.85 21.87
CA ASN A 134 0.05 -8.03 22.25
C ASN A 134 0.79 -6.74 22.66
N VAL A 135 0.27 -5.56 22.31
CA VAL A 135 0.94 -4.27 22.58
C VAL A 135 0.10 -3.40 23.53
N PRO A 136 0.70 -2.80 24.57
CA PRO A 136 -0.02 -1.89 25.46
C PRO A 136 -0.56 -0.67 24.71
N TRP A 137 -1.84 -0.34 24.96
CA TRP A 137 -2.57 0.72 24.24
C TRP A 137 -1.86 2.08 24.20
N ARG A 138 -1.15 2.46 25.27
CA ARG A 138 -0.40 3.73 25.34
C ARG A 138 0.73 3.79 24.31
N THR A 139 1.41 2.67 24.12
CA THR A 139 2.51 2.53 23.15
C THR A 139 1.98 2.65 21.73
N THR A 140 0.86 1.97 21.43
CA THR A 140 0.17 2.07 20.13
C THR A 140 -0.28 3.49 19.82
N GLN A 141 -0.82 4.21 20.81
CA GLN A 141 -1.23 5.61 20.67
C GLN A 141 -0.05 6.55 20.44
N LEU A 142 1.03 6.40 21.23
CA LEU A 142 2.23 7.20 21.06
C LEU A 142 2.86 6.99 19.68
N TYR A 143 2.92 5.73 19.22
CA TYR A 143 3.43 5.39 17.90
C TYR A 143 2.59 6.02 16.78
N THR A 144 1.26 5.88 16.85
CA THR A 144 0.32 6.45 15.86
C THR A 144 0.40 7.98 15.84
N PHE A 145 0.55 8.62 17.01
CA PHE A 145 0.71 10.06 17.12
C PHE A 145 2.02 10.55 16.49
N ILE A 146 3.15 9.88 16.75
CA ILE A 146 4.43 10.20 16.13
C ILE A 146 4.33 10.06 14.60
N GLN A 147 3.74 8.98 14.10
CA GLN A 147 3.52 8.78 12.66
C GLN A 147 2.65 9.87 12.03
N ALA A 148 1.53 10.21 12.67
CA ALA A 148 0.64 11.27 12.21
C ALA A 148 1.32 12.65 12.24
N ALA A 149 2.13 12.94 13.27
CA ALA A 149 2.91 14.16 13.37
C ALA A 149 3.96 14.26 12.25
N CYS A 150 4.69 13.16 11.97
CA CYS A 150 5.64 13.09 10.85
C CYS A 150 4.94 13.32 9.50
N GLY A 151 3.81 12.64 9.25
CA GLY A 151 3.03 12.80 8.03
C GLY A 151 2.48 14.21 7.86
N THR A 152 1.95 14.81 8.93
CA THR A 152 1.45 16.19 8.93
C THR A 152 2.57 17.20 8.67
N THR A 153 3.77 16.97 9.24
CA THR A 153 4.94 17.81 9.01
C THR A 153 5.36 17.78 7.54
N ILE A 154 5.43 16.57 6.94
CA ILE A 154 5.72 16.43 5.51
C ILE A 154 4.67 17.13 4.66
N PHE A 155 3.38 16.91 4.96
CA PHE A 155 2.28 17.54 4.24
C PHE A 155 2.34 19.06 4.32
N ALA A 156 2.59 19.60 5.51
CA ALA A 156 2.73 21.04 5.73
C ALA A 156 3.90 21.61 4.94
N ILE A 157 5.06 20.95 4.92
CA ILE A 157 6.21 21.40 4.12
C ILE A 157 5.87 21.33 2.63
N GLY A 158 5.28 20.23 2.15
CA GLY A 158 4.92 20.08 0.74
C GLY A 158 3.88 21.09 0.26
N HIS A 159 2.95 21.49 1.12
CA HIS A 159 1.89 22.43 0.77
C HIS A 159 2.28 23.90 0.99
N PHE A 160 2.95 24.23 2.10
CA PHE A 160 3.22 25.61 2.50
C PHE A 160 4.62 26.09 2.12
N SER A 161 5.55 25.20 1.76
CA SER A 161 6.88 25.60 1.30
C SER A 161 6.89 25.85 -0.21
N GLU A 162 7.51 26.96 -0.62
CA GLU A 162 7.84 27.24 -2.03
C GLU A 162 8.85 26.22 -2.61
N VAL A 163 9.52 25.46 -1.73
CA VAL A 163 10.55 24.48 -2.06
C VAL A 163 9.99 23.06 -2.24
N GLY A 164 8.79 22.95 -2.83
CA GLY A 164 8.07 21.68 -3.01
C GLY A 164 8.83 20.64 -3.85
N TYR A 165 9.80 21.04 -4.67
CA TYR A 165 10.62 20.12 -5.47
C TYR A 165 11.60 19.27 -4.63
N ILE A 166 11.94 19.68 -3.39
CA ILE A 166 12.79 18.89 -2.48
C ILE A 166 11.98 17.78 -1.77
N PHE A 167 10.66 17.80 -1.88
CA PHE A 167 9.76 16.86 -1.21
C PHE A 167 10.18 15.39 -1.33
N PRO A 168 10.54 14.84 -2.50
CA PRO A 168 10.95 13.44 -2.61
C PRO A 168 12.22 13.12 -1.81
N ALA A 169 13.19 14.04 -1.80
CA ALA A 169 14.42 13.88 -1.03
C ALA A 169 14.16 13.95 0.48
N MET A 170 13.25 14.82 0.90
CA MET A 170 12.83 14.93 2.30
C MET A 170 12.12 13.67 2.79
N VAL A 171 11.20 13.11 1.99
CA VAL A 171 10.54 11.83 2.30
C VAL A 171 11.56 10.70 2.37
N ALA A 172 12.52 10.65 1.44
CA ALA A 172 13.59 9.65 1.45
C ALA A 172 14.46 9.76 2.70
N ALA A 173 14.83 10.97 3.12
CA ALA A 173 15.61 11.21 4.34
C ALA A 173 14.83 10.84 5.62
N LEU A 174 13.50 10.93 5.59
CA LEU A 174 12.67 10.60 6.74
C LEU A 174 12.60 9.10 7.02
N VAL A 175 12.80 8.23 6.03
CA VAL A 175 12.81 6.77 6.22
C VAL A 175 13.88 6.31 7.23
N PRO A 176 15.18 6.65 7.06
CA PRO A 176 16.21 6.28 8.04
C PRO A 176 16.05 7.04 9.36
N ILE A 177 15.61 8.31 9.34
CA ILE A 177 15.35 9.08 10.56
C ILE A 177 14.24 8.42 11.39
N ARG A 178 13.15 7.99 10.75
CA ARG A 178 12.06 7.26 11.39
C ARG A 178 12.57 5.95 11.97
N SER A 179 13.31 5.16 11.20
CA SER A 179 13.84 3.88 11.68
C SER A 179 14.68 4.08 12.93
N TYR A 180 15.62 5.03 12.92
CA TYR A 180 16.44 5.35 14.10
C TYR A 180 15.61 5.84 15.29
N LEU A 181 14.67 6.75 15.07
CA LEU A 181 13.82 7.31 16.12
C LEU A 181 12.92 6.24 16.75
N VAL A 182 12.30 5.37 15.95
CA VAL A 182 11.39 4.33 16.45
C VAL A 182 12.16 3.25 17.20
N HIS A 183 13.33 2.80 16.71
CA HIS A 183 14.17 1.84 17.43
C HIS A 183 14.77 2.41 18.73
N ALA A 184 14.90 3.73 18.86
CA ALA A 184 15.36 4.37 20.09
C ALA A 184 14.25 4.52 21.16
N LEU A 185 12.98 4.65 20.75
CA LEU A 185 11.85 4.92 21.65
C LEU A 185 11.04 3.68 22.04
N PHE A 186 11.11 2.57 21.29
CA PHE A 186 10.23 1.42 21.46
C PHE A 186 11.00 0.09 21.59
N SER A 187 10.42 -0.86 22.33
CA SER A 187 10.96 -2.22 22.48
C SER A 187 10.78 -3.02 21.19
N GLN A 188 11.76 -3.87 20.84
CA GLN A 188 11.74 -4.66 19.59
C GLN A 188 10.56 -5.65 19.53
N GLU A 189 10.07 -6.10 20.68
CA GLU A 189 8.90 -6.97 20.77
C GLU A 189 7.61 -6.25 20.36
N ASP A 190 7.43 -4.99 20.78
CA ASP A 190 6.28 -4.16 20.40
C ASP A 190 6.34 -3.73 18.93
N LEU A 191 7.55 -3.38 18.46
CA LEU A 191 7.81 -3.00 17.06
C LEU A 191 7.41 -4.08 16.07
N LYS A 192 7.60 -5.36 16.42
CA LYS A 192 7.25 -6.50 15.56
C LYS A 192 5.77 -6.52 15.18
N PHE A 193 4.90 -6.07 16.09
CA PHE A 193 3.46 -5.99 15.85
C PHE A 193 3.03 -4.63 15.26
N LEU A 194 3.75 -3.55 15.57
CA LEU A 194 3.41 -2.18 15.12
C LEU A 194 3.92 -1.83 13.71
N ASP A 195 5.03 -2.45 13.30
CA ASP A 195 5.67 -2.29 11.99
C ASP A 195 6.28 -3.64 11.55
N PRO A 196 5.46 -4.59 11.07
CA PRO A 196 5.97 -5.87 10.59
C PRO A 196 6.75 -5.64 9.28
N GLN A 197 8.03 -5.28 9.40
CA GLN A 197 8.88 -4.96 8.25
C GLN A 197 9.16 -6.18 7.37
N ASP A 198 8.97 -7.39 7.90
CA ASP A 198 9.27 -8.65 7.22
C ASP A 198 8.05 -9.30 6.52
N GLU A 199 6.82 -9.00 6.95
CA GLU A 199 5.61 -9.63 6.38
C GLU A 199 5.18 -8.97 5.05
N ALA A 200 5.51 -7.70 4.82
CA ALA A 200 5.23 -7.03 3.53
C ALA A 200 6.09 -7.58 2.37
N MET A 201 7.18 -8.29 2.66
CA MET A 201 8.03 -8.98 1.67
C MET A 201 7.63 -10.45 1.47
N LYS A 202 6.83 -11.02 2.39
CA LYS A 202 6.20 -12.32 2.19
C LYS A 202 4.88 -12.13 1.47
N ALA A 203 4.86 -12.49 0.19
CA ALA A 203 3.60 -12.68 -0.53
C ALA A 203 2.67 -13.57 0.33
N PRO A 204 1.37 -13.24 0.44
CA PRO A 204 0.41 -14.05 1.19
C PRO A 204 0.28 -15.40 0.46
N GLY A 205 1.09 -16.37 0.85
CA GLY A 205 1.19 -17.61 0.08
C GLY A 205 2.03 -18.71 0.69
N ASN A 206 2.55 -18.59 1.91
CA ASN A 206 3.38 -19.68 2.44
C ASN A 206 3.29 -19.96 3.95
N ASP A 207 2.34 -19.39 4.68
CA ASP A 207 2.26 -19.58 6.13
C ASP A 207 1.20 -20.62 6.53
N THR A 208 0.29 -20.99 5.63
CA THR A 208 -0.73 -22.02 5.89
C THR A 208 -0.23 -23.45 5.58
N GLU A 209 0.95 -23.61 4.96
CA GLU A 209 1.50 -24.95 4.72
C GLU A 209 2.32 -25.48 5.91
N ASN A 210 2.85 -24.60 6.76
CA ASN A 210 3.66 -25.04 7.89
C ASN A 210 2.82 -25.45 9.11
N ASP A 211 1.67 -24.82 9.32
CA ASP A 211 0.76 -25.17 10.43
C ASP A 211 0.05 -26.52 10.21
N LYS A 212 -0.16 -26.92 8.95
CA LYS A 212 -0.71 -28.25 8.61
C LYS A 212 0.30 -29.39 8.74
N LYS A 213 1.58 -29.14 8.45
CA LYS A 213 2.63 -30.16 8.58
C LYS A 213 2.92 -30.49 10.03
N ASP A 214 2.80 -29.53 10.94
CA ASP A 214 3.02 -29.76 12.36
C ASP A 214 1.83 -30.51 13.01
N GLU A 215 0.58 -30.30 12.55
CA GLU A 215 -0.58 -31.08 13.02
C GLU A 215 -0.61 -32.52 12.47
N ASP A 216 -0.22 -32.74 11.21
CA ASP A 216 -0.21 -34.09 10.61
C ASP A 216 0.89 -34.98 11.22
N HIS A 217 2.03 -34.41 11.63
CA HIS A 217 3.11 -35.16 12.30
C HIS A 217 2.80 -35.52 13.76
N VAL A 218 2.01 -34.71 14.47
CA VAL A 218 1.58 -35.07 15.84
C VAL A 218 0.48 -36.14 15.81
N ALA A 219 -0.37 -36.16 14.77
CA ALA A 219 -1.43 -37.17 14.63
C ALA A 219 -0.89 -38.57 14.27
N GLU A 220 0.17 -38.67 13.45
CA GLU A 220 0.80 -39.97 13.12
C GLU A 220 1.53 -40.59 14.32
N ASP A 221 2.14 -39.78 15.19
CA ASP A 221 2.85 -40.28 16.38
C ASP A 221 1.88 -40.81 17.46
N ASP A 222 0.71 -40.18 17.64
CA ASP A 222 -0.31 -40.67 18.59
C ASP A 222 -1.02 -41.94 18.10
N GLU A 223 -1.19 -42.13 16.79
CA GLU A 223 -1.79 -43.35 16.22
C GLU A 223 -0.81 -44.55 16.26
N ALA A 224 0.50 -44.29 16.13
CA ALA A 224 1.53 -45.32 16.24
C ALA A 224 1.74 -45.85 17.67
N VAL A 225 1.47 -45.03 18.71
CA VAL A 225 1.60 -45.44 20.12
C VAL A 225 0.37 -46.21 20.62
N MET A 226 -0.81 -46.03 20.02
CA MET A 226 -2.00 -46.83 20.37
C MET A 226 -2.04 -48.23 19.73
N HIS A 227 -1.18 -48.51 18.76
CA HIS A 227 -1.14 -49.78 18.02
C HIS A 227 0.14 -50.62 18.21
N ALA A 228 0.99 -50.27 19.19
CA ALA A 228 2.17 -51.05 19.59
C ALA A 228 1.98 -51.79 20.92
#